data_AF-A0A961HHG1-F1
#
_entry.id   AF-A0A961HHG1-F1
#
_cell.length_a   1.000
_cell.length_b   1.000
_cell.length_c   1.000
_cell.angle_alpha   90.00
_cell.angle_beta   90.00
_cell.angle_gamma   90.00
#
_symmetry.space_group_name_H-M   'P 1'
#
loop_
_entity.id
_entity.type
_entity.pdbx_description
1 polymer ?
#
loop_
_entity_poly.entity_id
_entity_poly.type
_entity_poly.pdbx_seq_one_letter_code
_entity_poly.pdbx_strand_id
1 'polypeptide(L)'
;MKADREQNRLPFRAGAMLLLSVAVVFFGLAWHSAASGGDDPEQKLAEAGAKMSATSASTSAPGRSSSGRGPALCVFNAGTVAGLASEVSSELEKKGFRVSDTGNLTTSSFTENTIFYDSGNKSTAQRVSRALGGGASIEARPAAFSQCADGVPVIVVSR
;
A
#
# COMPACT_ATOMS: atom_id res chain seq x y z
N MET A 1 -49.29 -16.07 -36.32
CA MET A 1 -48.23 -17.11 -36.42
C MET A 1 -46.93 -16.31 -36.50
N LYS A 2 -46.03 -16.24 -35.52
CA LYS A 2 -45.49 -17.27 -34.63
C LYS A 2 -45.37 -16.73 -33.20
N ALA A 3 -45.61 -17.61 -32.24
CA ALA A 3 -45.24 -17.43 -30.85
C ALA A 3 -43.71 -17.51 -30.73
N ASP A 4 -43.13 -16.73 -29.82
CA ASP A 4 -42.20 -17.25 -28.82
C ASP A 4 -42.31 -16.40 -27.56
N ARG A 5 -42.84 -17.07 -26.55
CA ARG A 5 -42.98 -16.71 -25.16
C ARG A 5 -41.66 -17.14 -24.50
N GLU A 6 -41.29 -16.54 -23.37
CA GLU A 6 -40.39 -17.15 -22.37
C GLU A 6 -38.89 -17.24 -22.69
N GLN A 7 -38.14 -16.17 -22.44
CA GLN A 7 -36.79 -16.35 -21.89
C GLN A 7 -36.43 -15.21 -20.95
N ASN A 8 -36.17 -15.55 -19.69
CA ASN A 8 -35.57 -14.70 -18.64
C ASN A 8 -36.49 -13.87 -17.73
N ARG A 9 -37.61 -14.47 -17.31
CA ARG A 9 -38.38 -14.05 -16.11
C ARG A 9 -37.92 -14.73 -14.82
N LEU A 10 -36.65 -15.11 -14.70
CA LEU A 10 -35.98 -15.37 -13.42
C LEU A 10 -34.50 -14.99 -13.62
N PRO A 11 -33.88 -14.12 -12.78
CA PRO A 11 -34.10 -14.10 -11.34
C PRO A 11 -33.94 -12.68 -10.72
N PHE A 12 -35.00 -11.87 -10.70
CA PHE A 12 -35.05 -10.73 -9.75
C PHE A 12 -34.94 -11.21 -8.28
N ARG A 13 -35.17 -12.50 -8.02
CA ARG A 13 -34.92 -13.15 -6.73
C ARG A 13 -33.46 -13.54 -6.49
N ALA A 14 -32.62 -13.73 -7.51
CA ALA A 14 -31.19 -13.99 -7.28
C ALA A 14 -30.47 -12.71 -6.89
N GLY A 15 -30.83 -11.57 -7.47
CA GLY A 15 -30.34 -10.27 -7.00
C GLY A 15 -30.76 -10.00 -5.56
N ALA A 16 -32.04 -10.22 -5.22
CA ALA A 16 -32.54 -10.02 -3.87
C ALA A 16 -31.93 -11.00 -2.84
N MET A 17 -31.69 -12.27 -3.20
CA MET A 17 -31.01 -13.23 -2.31
C MET A 17 -29.52 -12.94 -2.16
N LEU A 18 -28.83 -12.48 -3.20
CA LEU A 18 -27.42 -12.07 -3.13
C LEU A 18 -27.25 -10.87 -2.19
N LEU A 19 -28.16 -9.89 -2.25
CA LEU A 19 -28.15 -8.73 -1.35
C LEU A 19 -28.45 -9.14 0.10
N LEU A 20 -29.35 -10.10 0.32
CA LEU A 20 -29.66 -10.60 1.65
C LEU A 20 -28.50 -11.42 2.25
N SER A 21 -27.77 -12.21 1.45
CA SER A 21 -26.56 -12.91 1.93
C SER A 21 -25.43 -11.95 2.31
N VAL A 22 -25.25 -10.86 1.56
CA VAL A 22 -24.27 -9.83 1.89
C VAL A 22 -24.65 -9.13 3.19
N ALA A 23 -25.93 -8.80 3.41
CA ALA A 23 -26.37 -8.17 4.65
C ALA A 23 -26.12 -9.05 5.90
N VAL A 24 -26.41 -10.36 5.83
CA VAL A 24 -26.20 -11.29 6.97
C VAL A 24 -24.71 -11.44 7.31
N VAL A 25 -23.82 -11.42 6.31
CA VAL A 25 -22.36 -11.43 6.53
C VAL A 25 -21.88 -10.15 7.20
N PHE A 26 -22.43 -8.98 6.86
CA PHE A 26 -22.13 -7.72 7.55
C PHE A 26 -22.60 -7.72 9.02
N PHE A 27 -23.76 -8.30 9.33
CA PHE A 27 -24.23 -8.41 10.73
C PHE A 27 -23.45 -9.46 11.55
N GLY A 28 -23.00 -10.56 10.94
CA GLY A 28 -22.15 -11.55 11.61
C GLY A 28 -20.74 -11.04 11.93
N LEU A 29 -20.19 -10.16 11.08
CA LEU A 29 -18.92 -9.49 11.34
C LEU A 29 -19.02 -8.38 12.39
N ALA A 30 -20.19 -7.77 12.57
CA ALA A 30 -20.42 -6.76 13.60
C ALA A 30 -20.37 -7.34 15.03
N TRP A 31 -20.78 -8.60 15.24
CA TRP A 31 -20.77 -9.21 16.57
C TRP A 31 -19.37 -9.69 17.00
N HIS A 32 -18.52 -10.10 16.05
CA HIS A 32 -17.15 -10.52 16.38
C HIS A 32 -16.24 -9.35 16.78
N SER A 33 -16.67 -8.11 16.53
CA SER A 33 -16.01 -6.88 17.00
C SER A 33 -16.47 -6.41 18.38
N ALA A 34 -17.49 -7.02 18.98
CA ALA A 34 -17.98 -6.63 20.31
C ALA A 34 -17.40 -7.46 21.47
N ALA A 35 -16.62 -8.51 21.19
CA ALA A 35 -16.00 -9.36 22.21
C ALA A 35 -14.48 -9.15 22.38
N SER A 36 -13.85 -8.34 21.52
CA SER A 36 -12.41 -8.10 21.55
C SER A 36 -12.08 -6.64 21.26
N GLY A 37 -11.97 -5.85 22.32
CA GLY A 37 -11.27 -4.56 22.33
C GLY A 37 -12.17 -3.36 22.06
N GLY A 38 -12.40 -2.55 23.10
CA GLY A 38 -12.93 -1.21 22.97
C GLY A 38 -11.99 -0.29 22.19
N ASP A 39 -12.51 0.88 21.80
CA ASP A 39 -11.87 2.21 21.89
C ASP A 39 -12.58 3.23 20.95
N ASP A 40 -13.34 4.10 21.61
CA ASP A 40 -13.65 5.54 21.38
C ASP A 40 -14.11 6.10 20.00
N PRO A 41 -15.38 6.57 19.90
CA PRO A 41 -15.98 7.22 18.71
C PRO A 41 -15.73 8.74 18.63
N GLU A 42 -14.50 9.24 18.85
CA GLU A 42 -14.19 10.67 18.67
C GLU A 42 -13.52 11.01 17.31
N GLN A 43 -13.02 10.03 16.57
CA GLN A 43 -12.27 10.30 15.33
C GLN A 43 -13.15 10.62 14.10
N LYS A 44 -14.48 10.56 14.23
CA LYS A 44 -15.40 10.74 13.10
C LYS A 44 -15.78 12.19 12.80
N LEU A 45 -15.29 13.16 13.57
CA LEU A 45 -15.54 14.60 13.39
C LEU A 45 -14.42 15.35 12.64
N ALA A 46 -13.26 14.72 12.41
CA ALA A 46 -12.15 15.34 11.67
C ALA A 46 -12.24 15.18 10.13
N GLU A 47 -13.09 14.29 9.62
CA GLU A 47 -13.21 13.95 8.18
C GLU A 47 -14.16 14.88 7.39
N ALA A 48 -14.58 16.01 7.95
CA ALA A 48 -15.39 17.02 7.22
C ALA A 48 -14.55 18.18 6.64
N GLY A 49 -13.24 18.25 6.94
CA GLY A 49 -12.37 19.36 6.52
C GLY A 49 -11.52 19.13 5.26
N ALA A 50 -11.43 17.90 4.74
CA ALA A 50 -10.41 17.54 3.74
C ALA A 50 -10.84 17.71 2.27
N LYS A 51 -12.03 18.28 1.99
CA LYS A 51 -12.34 18.81 0.65
C LYS A 51 -11.98 20.29 0.60
N MET A 52 -10.72 20.58 0.26
CA MET A 52 -10.28 21.69 -0.61
C MET A 52 -8.85 22.11 -0.28
N SER A 53 -7.87 21.45 -0.89
CA SER A 53 -6.69 22.11 -1.47
C SER A 53 -5.78 21.09 -2.13
N ALA A 54 -5.75 21.14 -3.46
CA ALA A 54 -4.55 20.82 -4.18
C ALA A 54 -3.51 21.88 -3.81
N THR A 55 -2.56 21.54 -2.95
CA THR A 55 -1.26 22.19 -2.88
C THR A 55 -0.28 21.23 -2.26
N SER A 56 0.92 21.19 -2.83
CA SER A 56 2.08 20.46 -2.35
C SER A 56 2.22 20.57 -0.83
N ALA A 57 2.05 19.47 -0.12
CA ALA A 57 2.43 19.36 1.27
C ALA A 57 3.14 18.03 1.46
N SER A 58 4.46 18.11 1.51
CA SER A 58 5.32 17.18 2.20
C SER A 58 4.87 17.15 3.66
N THR A 59 3.87 16.33 3.99
CA THR A 59 3.59 15.98 5.38
C THR A 59 4.35 14.70 5.67
N SER A 60 5.64 14.88 5.94
CA SER A 60 6.40 13.96 6.77
C SER A 60 5.66 13.86 8.10
N ALA A 61 4.88 12.79 8.29
CA ALA A 61 4.44 12.39 9.61
C ALA A 61 5.63 11.67 10.27
N PRO A 62 6.27 12.22 11.32
CA PRO A 62 7.23 11.45 12.09
C PRO A 62 6.42 10.51 12.98
N GLY A 63 6.30 9.24 12.60
CA GLY A 63 5.58 8.29 13.44
C GLY A 63 5.35 6.94 12.82
N ARG A 64 6.34 6.07 12.91
CA ARG A 64 6.23 4.81 13.67
C ARG A 64 7.60 4.14 13.73
N SER A 65 8.08 3.97 14.96
CA SER A 65 9.27 3.19 15.27
C SER A 65 9.12 1.76 14.76
N SER A 66 9.64 1.47 13.58
CA SER A 66 9.78 0.09 13.12
C SER A 66 10.94 -0.56 13.89
N SER A 67 10.63 -1.59 14.68
CA SER A 67 11.58 -2.45 15.40
C SER A 67 12.33 -3.39 14.44
N GLY A 68 12.84 -2.85 13.33
CA GLY A 68 13.59 -3.57 12.32
C GLY A 68 15.09 -3.47 12.58
N ARG A 69 15.82 -4.57 12.36
CA ARG A 69 17.29 -4.59 12.46
C ARG A 69 17.90 -4.13 11.12
N GLY A 70 18.78 -3.14 11.16
CA GLY A 70 19.55 -2.71 9.99
C GLY A 70 19.25 -1.28 9.53
N PRO A 71 19.73 -0.90 8.33
CA PRO A 71 19.55 0.45 7.81
C PRO A 71 18.07 0.75 7.55
N ALA A 72 17.72 2.03 7.64
CA ALA A 72 16.41 2.54 7.27
C ALA A 72 16.11 2.26 5.79
N LEU A 73 14.91 1.83 5.46
CA LEU A 73 14.41 1.74 4.09
C LEU A 73 13.51 2.94 3.80
N CYS A 74 13.60 3.51 2.61
CA CYS A 74 12.63 4.49 2.14
C CYS A 74 11.99 3.98 0.87
N VAL A 75 10.66 3.84 0.86
CA VAL A 75 9.93 3.26 -0.26
C VAL A 75 9.31 4.37 -1.10
N PHE A 76 9.67 4.43 -2.36
CA PHE A 76 9.19 5.44 -3.29
C PHE A 76 8.40 4.78 -4.42
N ASN A 77 7.19 5.25 -4.65
CA ASN A 77 6.39 4.87 -5.80
C ASN A 77 6.75 5.76 -7.00
N ALA A 78 7.38 5.20 -8.02
CA ALA A 78 7.61 5.86 -9.30
C ALA A 78 6.54 5.50 -10.36
N GLY A 79 5.59 4.63 -10.01
CA GLY A 79 4.49 4.21 -10.88
C GLY A 79 3.21 5.03 -10.70
N THR A 80 2.16 4.62 -11.43
CA THR A 80 0.82 5.23 -11.40
C THR A 80 -0.13 4.57 -10.39
N VAL A 81 0.31 3.49 -9.74
CA VAL A 81 -0.50 2.74 -8.78
C VAL A 81 -0.56 3.52 -7.46
N ALA A 82 -1.74 4.03 -7.11
CA ALA A 82 -1.93 4.75 -5.85
C ALA A 82 -1.77 3.81 -4.64
N GLY A 83 -1.03 4.25 -3.62
CA GLY A 83 -0.82 3.49 -2.38
C GLY A 83 0.24 2.38 -2.46
N LEU A 84 0.89 2.17 -3.61
CA LEU A 84 1.87 1.10 -3.82
C LEU A 84 3.01 1.15 -2.78
N ALA A 85 3.59 2.33 -2.56
CA ALA A 85 4.68 2.52 -1.61
C ALA A 85 4.29 2.14 -0.18
N SER A 86 3.08 2.51 0.24
CA SER A 86 2.55 2.18 1.56
C SER A 86 2.27 0.68 1.72
N GLU A 87 1.79 0.04 0.66
CA GLU A 87 1.55 -1.40 0.68
C GLU A 87 2.87 -2.19 0.78
N VAL A 88 3.86 -1.80 -0.02
CA VAL A 88 5.21 -2.37 -0.01
C VAL A 88 5.93 -2.10 1.30
N SER A 89 5.80 -0.90 1.88
CA SER A 89 6.39 -0.62 3.19
C SER A 89 5.82 -1.52 4.27
N SER A 90 4.49 -1.70 4.32
CA SER A 90 3.87 -2.59 5.30
C SER A 90 4.30 -4.05 5.10
N GLU A 91 4.52 -4.48 3.85
CA GLU A 91 5.06 -5.82 3.58
C GLU A 91 6.50 -5.97 4.09
N LEU A 92 7.35 -4.97 3.88
CA LEU A 92 8.73 -4.95 4.36
C LEU A 92 8.79 -4.92 5.90
N GLU A 93 7.93 -4.13 6.55
CA GLU A 93 7.83 -4.10 8.01
C GLU A 93 7.41 -5.46 8.59
N LYS A 94 6.43 -6.13 7.97
CA LYS A 94 6.03 -7.50 8.36
C LYS A 94 7.18 -8.50 8.21
N LYS A 95 8.08 -8.27 7.26
CA LYS A 95 9.29 -9.08 7.03
C LYS A 95 10.47 -8.68 7.93
N GLY A 96 10.25 -7.74 8.87
CA GLY A 96 11.22 -7.33 9.88
C GLY A 96 12.19 -6.24 9.44
N PHE A 97 11.92 -5.57 8.31
CA PHE A 97 12.72 -4.44 7.87
C PHE A 97 12.29 -3.14 8.56
N ARG A 98 13.25 -2.22 8.70
CA ARG A 98 13.02 -0.89 9.26
C ARG A 98 12.63 0.08 8.14
N VAL A 99 11.35 0.39 7.95
CA VAL A 99 10.95 1.43 6.99
C VAL A 99 10.86 2.77 7.70
N SER A 100 11.49 3.80 7.14
CA SER A 100 11.54 5.15 7.74
C SER A 100 10.66 6.15 7.00
N ASP A 101 10.61 6.07 5.67
CA ASP A 101 9.83 6.99 4.86
C ASP A 101 9.14 6.27 3.70
N THR A 102 7.98 6.79 3.31
CA THR A 102 7.31 6.44 2.06
C THR A 102 6.99 7.69 1.27
N GLY A 103 6.99 7.60 -0.06
CA GLY A 103 6.71 8.75 -0.90
C GLY A 103 6.43 8.38 -2.35
N ASN A 104 6.19 9.42 -3.16
CA ASN A 104 6.03 9.29 -4.60
C ASN A 104 7.18 9.98 -5.33
N LEU A 105 7.68 9.35 -6.37
CA LEU A 105 8.70 9.85 -7.27
C LEU A 105 8.04 10.21 -8.60
N THR A 106 8.15 11.46 -9.01
CA THR A 106 7.64 11.89 -10.32
C THR A 106 8.79 11.83 -11.32
N THR A 107 8.93 10.69 -12.00
CA THR A 107 10.01 10.45 -12.96
C THR A 107 9.61 9.35 -13.94
N SER A 108 10.09 9.44 -15.18
CA SER A 108 9.93 8.42 -16.21
C SER A 108 11.17 7.54 -16.38
N SER A 109 12.20 7.72 -15.54
CA SER A 109 13.47 7.01 -15.68
C SER A 109 13.43 5.57 -15.14
N PHE A 110 12.43 5.23 -14.33
CA PHE A 110 12.27 3.89 -13.76
C PHE A 110 11.13 3.16 -14.47
N THR A 111 11.46 2.14 -15.25
CA THR A 111 10.49 1.28 -15.94
C THR A 111 10.23 -0.02 -15.19
N GLU A 112 11.03 -0.31 -14.17
CA GLU A 112 10.97 -1.52 -13.35
C GLU A 112 11.28 -1.17 -11.89
N ASN A 113 11.06 -2.12 -10.98
CA ASN A 113 11.37 -1.94 -9.57
C ASN A 113 12.89 -1.88 -9.40
N THR A 114 13.39 -0.84 -8.74
CA THR A 114 14.82 -0.59 -8.55
C THR A 114 15.13 -0.36 -7.09
N ILE A 115 16.17 -0.99 -6.56
CA ILE A 115 16.65 -0.80 -5.19
C ILE A 115 18.06 -0.23 -5.28
N PHE A 116 18.22 0.98 -4.78
CA PHE A 116 19.54 1.59 -4.68
C PHE A 116 20.26 1.16 -3.42
N TYR A 117 21.58 1.11 -3.49
CA TYR A 117 22.43 0.84 -2.33
C TYR A 117 23.70 1.69 -2.33
N ASP A 118 24.19 2.00 -1.13
CA ASP A 118 25.51 2.59 -0.91
C ASP A 118 26.54 1.51 -0.55
N SER A 119 27.82 1.90 -0.49
CA SER A 119 28.91 1.02 -0.05
C SER A 119 28.63 0.50 1.38
N GLY A 120 28.26 -0.78 1.48
CA GLY A 120 27.90 -1.45 2.74
C GLY A 120 26.46 -1.96 2.79
N ASN A 121 25.55 -1.39 1.99
CA ASN A 121 24.12 -1.73 2.02
C ASN A 121 23.68 -2.72 0.94
N LYS A 122 24.60 -3.15 0.05
CA LYS A 122 24.30 -4.09 -1.05
C LYS A 122 23.65 -5.39 -0.57
N SER A 123 24.15 -5.96 0.54
CA SER A 123 23.55 -7.17 1.12
C SER A 123 22.11 -6.91 1.59
N THR A 124 21.85 -5.75 2.17
CA THR A 124 20.49 -5.36 2.59
C THR A 124 19.58 -5.19 1.37
N ALA A 125 20.02 -4.49 0.32
CA ALA A 125 19.25 -4.35 -0.91
C ALA A 125 18.90 -5.70 -1.55
N GLN A 126 19.82 -6.68 -1.52
CA GLN A 126 19.53 -8.05 -1.96
C GLN A 126 18.48 -8.75 -1.10
N ARG A 127 18.54 -8.61 0.23
CA ARG A 127 17.51 -9.16 1.13
C ARG A 127 16.15 -8.52 0.87
N VAL A 128 16.11 -7.20 0.66
CA VAL A 128 14.89 -6.46 0.33
C VAL A 128 14.33 -6.91 -1.02
N SER A 129 15.17 -7.06 -2.05
CA SER A 129 14.74 -7.58 -3.36
C SER A 129 14.10 -8.97 -3.22
N ARG A 130 14.77 -9.90 -2.51
CA ARG A 130 14.22 -11.25 -2.23
C ARG A 130 12.94 -11.20 -1.42
N ALA A 131 12.86 -10.30 -0.44
CA ALA A 131 11.64 -10.08 0.32
C ALA A 131 10.50 -9.67 -0.61
N LEU A 132 10.74 -8.83 -1.61
CA LEU A 132 9.72 -8.40 -2.58
C LEU A 132 9.51 -9.37 -3.76
N GLY A 133 10.02 -10.61 -3.69
CA GLY A 133 9.83 -11.62 -4.74
C GLY A 133 10.96 -11.73 -5.77
N GLY A 134 12.03 -10.93 -5.64
CA GLY A 134 13.29 -11.14 -6.37
C GLY A 134 13.38 -10.55 -7.78
N GLY A 135 12.43 -9.69 -8.17
CA GLY A 135 12.41 -9.05 -9.50
C GLY A 135 12.94 -7.61 -9.56
N ALA A 136 13.41 -7.07 -8.43
CA ALA A 136 13.90 -5.69 -8.39
C ALA A 136 15.37 -5.60 -8.81
N SER A 137 15.69 -4.67 -9.71
CA SER A 137 17.05 -4.33 -10.14
C SER A 137 17.81 -3.68 -9.00
N ILE A 138 19.04 -4.14 -8.73
CA ILE A 138 19.85 -3.69 -7.61
C ILE A 138 21.02 -2.87 -8.13
N GLU A 139 20.99 -1.57 -7.87
CA GLU A 139 21.92 -0.62 -8.46
C GLU A 139 22.66 0.19 -7.40
N ALA A 140 23.90 0.59 -7.70
CA ALA A 140 24.60 1.53 -6.85
C ALA A 140 23.88 2.89 -6.90
N ARG A 141 23.76 3.56 -5.75
CA ARG A 141 23.07 4.85 -5.70
C ARG A 141 23.79 5.89 -6.58
N PRO A 142 23.11 6.48 -7.58
CA PRO A 142 23.68 7.56 -8.34
C PRO A 142 23.75 8.84 -7.51
N ALA A 143 24.78 9.66 -7.70
CA ALA A 143 24.97 10.91 -6.95
C ALA A 143 23.81 11.91 -7.10
N ALA A 144 23.05 11.84 -8.20
CA ALA A 144 21.87 12.65 -8.44
C ALA A 144 20.66 12.25 -7.57
N PHE A 145 20.67 11.05 -6.98
CA PHE A 145 19.60 10.58 -6.10
C PHE A 145 19.91 10.95 -4.64
N SER A 146 19.32 12.05 -4.17
CA SER A 146 19.53 12.60 -2.82
C SER A 146 18.46 12.18 -1.81
N GLN A 147 17.38 11.54 -2.27
CA GLN A 147 16.34 11.05 -1.37
C GLN A 147 16.85 9.84 -0.57
N CYS A 148 16.39 9.68 0.68
CA CYS A 148 16.82 8.59 1.54
C CYS A 148 18.36 8.50 1.73
N ALA A 149 19.00 9.64 2.00
CA ALA A 149 20.46 9.75 2.13
C ALA A 149 21.05 8.72 3.11
N ASP A 150 20.41 8.54 4.26
CA ASP A 150 20.88 7.66 5.34
C ASP A 150 20.34 6.22 5.30
N GLY A 151 19.61 5.86 4.23
CA GLY A 151 18.89 4.60 4.14
C GLY A 151 19.15 3.80 2.87
N VAL A 152 18.25 2.89 2.54
CA VAL A 152 18.22 2.11 1.29
C VAL A 152 16.94 2.51 0.54
N PRO A 153 17.05 3.19 -0.61
CA PRO A 153 15.89 3.60 -1.40
C PRO A 153 15.35 2.41 -2.18
N VAL A 154 14.05 2.18 -2.05
CA VAL A 154 13.30 1.13 -2.74
C VAL A 154 12.32 1.82 -3.67
N ILE A 155 12.62 1.85 -4.96
CA ILE A 155 11.77 2.41 -6.00
C ILE A 155 10.87 1.31 -6.55
N VAL A 156 9.57 1.52 -6.47
CA VAL A 156 8.55 0.60 -6.98
C VAL A 156 7.74 1.27 -8.07
N VAL A 157 7.58 0.57 -9.18
CA VAL A 157 6.81 0.99 -10.36
C VAL A 157 5.55 0.13 -10.47
N SER A 158 5.68 -1.17 -10.21
CA SER A 158 4.60 -2.15 -10.25
C SER A 158 4.76 -3.20 -9.14
N ARG A 159 3.69 -3.99 -8.95
CA ARG A 159 3.68 -5.19 -8.09
C ARG A 159 4.41 -6.36 -8.72
#